data_AF-A0A836HI18-F1
#
_entry.id   AF-A0A836HI18-F1
#
_cell.length_a   1.000
_cell.length_b   1.000
_cell.length_c   1.000
_cell.angle_alpha   90.00
_cell.angle_beta   90.00
_cell.angle_gamma   90.00
#
_symmetry.space_group_name_H-M   'P 1'
#
loop_
_entity.id
_entity.type
_entity.pdbx_description
1 polymer ?
#
loop_
_entity_poly.entity_id
_entity_poly.type
_entity_poly.pdbx_seq_one_letter_code
_entity_poly.pdbx_strand_id
1 'polypeptide(L)'
;MSTLLEIYRQSFPKRLRFDKASQVLYAQCYSINKRHRGRKYIPQKDIRDVLNSYVPMPGAPWLQLPIVRHVLLIRLINGIRGLQGGKSWLYNRNVEEEHRKIAEWLSKAAKKPPTHRGNATARSSTSARQGSDAALAALGSMVERERFEREVLRNFHVATAYQRAMRLGFALVMALCCIVYASLHTDNLVYGYLRYWRRYDRREIMKYFRDITMLHTLAEVPPAYASLLPPPCVRYTDAAGDACYAVNMVEMVLPQHNITVFALPCPQAGEKAFFAKVGSVAEVCDGIIVEGVSFDAIDKLLPAAFFPLKNNTFPALGLHHRFLDILRNSSTEPPMLYPAGADVGWGVFLTQALVPFELRCVYNPTQLSATKGEARIGWGHLRRVLEEWIADEAAQASGEKRVLCLPWTLNQIVNIEASLVKYGFEVRNVYRLHWQREDHIGEHFCSYFSIHE
;
A
#
# COMPACT_ATOMS: atom_id res chain seq x y z
N MET A 1 -21.52 30.56 8.21
CA MET A 1 -21.69 29.10 8.47
C MET A 1 -20.43 28.40 7.97
N SER A 2 -19.82 27.50 8.74
CA SER A 2 -18.56 26.85 8.33
C SER A 2 -18.81 25.78 7.27
N THR A 3 -18.02 25.78 6.20
CA THR A 3 -18.04 24.79 5.09
C THR A 3 -18.01 23.34 5.60
N LEU A 4 -17.27 23.07 6.70
CA LEU A 4 -17.23 21.77 7.36
C LEU A 4 -18.59 21.29 7.90
N LEU A 5 -19.43 22.22 8.36
CA LEU A 5 -20.77 21.92 8.88
C LEU A 5 -21.77 21.66 7.75
N GLU A 6 -21.57 22.29 6.59
CA GLU A 6 -22.35 22.01 5.39
C GLU A 6 -21.97 20.68 4.75
N ILE A 7 -20.67 20.39 4.63
CA ILE A 7 -20.15 19.09 4.23
C ILE A 7 -20.68 18.01 5.17
N TYR A 8 -20.61 18.21 6.48
CA TYR A 8 -21.16 17.27 7.46
C TYR A 8 -22.68 17.08 7.30
N ARG A 9 -23.46 18.15 7.08
CA ARG A 9 -24.93 18.03 6.88
C ARG A 9 -25.28 17.31 5.58
N GLN A 10 -24.50 17.52 4.51
CA GLN A 10 -24.71 16.85 3.22
C GLN A 10 -24.25 15.38 3.26
N SER A 11 -23.13 15.09 3.92
CA SER A 11 -22.60 13.72 4.09
C SER A 11 -23.36 12.90 5.14
N PHE A 12 -24.00 13.55 6.13
CA PHE A 12 -24.82 12.91 7.16
C PHE A 12 -26.25 13.50 7.23
N PRO A 13 -27.12 13.20 6.25
CA PRO A 13 -28.49 13.71 6.24
C PRO A 13 -29.27 13.29 7.50
N LYS A 14 -30.07 14.21 8.05
CA LYS A 14 -30.86 14.01 9.30
C LYS A 14 -31.75 12.76 9.33
N ARG A 15 -32.09 12.20 8.16
CA ARG A 15 -32.95 11.01 8.02
C ARG A 15 -32.17 9.69 7.88
N LEU A 16 -30.87 9.74 7.63
CA LEU A 16 -30.03 8.54 7.53
C LEU A 16 -29.69 8.00 8.93
N ARG A 17 -30.00 6.72 9.16
CA ARG A 17 -29.78 6.05 10.44
C ARG A 17 -28.41 5.39 10.45
N PHE A 18 -27.56 5.85 11.35
CA PHE A 18 -26.16 5.43 11.50
C PHE A 18 -25.93 4.50 12.70
N ASP A 19 -26.97 3.95 13.33
CA ASP A 19 -26.80 3.13 14.52
C ASP A 19 -27.01 1.62 14.23
N LYS A 20 -26.17 0.79 14.88
CA LYS A 20 -26.13 -0.67 14.68
C LYS A 20 -27.44 -1.37 15.08
N ALA A 21 -28.18 -0.83 16.04
CA ALA A 21 -29.44 -1.43 16.48
C ALA A 21 -30.56 -1.22 15.45
N SER A 22 -30.65 -0.04 14.83
CA SER A 22 -31.55 0.21 13.69
C SER A 22 -31.21 -0.72 12.51
N GLN A 23 -29.91 -1.00 12.29
CA GLN A 23 -29.48 -1.97 11.27
C GLN A 23 -29.94 -3.40 11.57
N VAL A 24 -29.81 -3.84 12.83
CA VAL A 24 -30.25 -5.19 13.23
C VAL A 24 -31.78 -5.31 13.14
N LEU A 25 -32.51 -4.30 13.60
CA LEU A 25 -33.97 -4.24 13.49
C LEU A 25 -34.40 -4.29 12.02
N TYR A 26 -33.78 -3.47 11.16
CA TYR A 26 -34.01 -3.52 9.72
C TYR A 26 -33.70 -4.89 9.11
N ALA A 27 -32.55 -5.47 9.45
CA ALA A 27 -32.12 -6.76 8.92
C ALA A 27 -33.08 -7.90 9.32
N GLN A 28 -33.61 -7.87 10.55
CA GLN A 28 -34.61 -8.82 11.02
C GLN A 28 -35.94 -8.65 10.28
N CYS A 29 -36.43 -7.41 10.12
CA CYS A 29 -37.62 -7.12 9.32
C CYS A 29 -37.44 -7.52 7.84
N TYR A 30 -36.27 -7.24 7.26
CA TYR A 30 -35.92 -7.64 5.91
C TYR A 30 -35.86 -9.17 5.76
N SER A 31 -35.34 -9.87 6.77
CA SER A 31 -35.29 -11.34 6.79
C SER A 31 -36.68 -11.96 6.79
N ILE A 32 -37.65 -11.37 7.52
CA ILE A 32 -39.07 -11.77 7.45
C ILE A 32 -39.60 -11.60 6.03
N ASN A 33 -39.39 -10.42 5.42
CA ASN A 33 -39.83 -10.16 4.05
C ASN A 33 -39.23 -11.16 3.04
N LYS A 34 -37.94 -11.47 3.18
CA LYS A 34 -37.23 -12.44 2.33
C LYS A 34 -37.73 -13.87 2.54
N ARG A 35 -37.99 -14.28 3.78
CA ARG A 35 -38.55 -15.61 4.11
C ARG A 35 -39.89 -15.84 3.42
N HIS A 36 -40.70 -14.79 3.27
CA HIS A 36 -42.01 -14.83 2.61
C HIS A 36 -41.98 -14.34 1.16
N ARG A 37 -40.84 -14.40 0.46
CA ARG A 37 -40.69 -13.93 -0.94
C ARG A 37 -41.62 -14.65 -1.95
N GLY A 38 -42.06 -15.87 -1.66
CA GLY A 38 -43.02 -16.61 -2.49
C GLY A 38 -44.49 -16.41 -2.10
N ARG A 39 -44.79 -15.62 -1.07
CA ARG A 39 -46.14 -15.48 -0.49
C ARG A 39 -46.65 -14.04 -0.60
N LYS A 40 -47.97 -13.89 -0.79
CA LYS A 40 -48.65 -12.58 -0.82
C LYS A 40 -48.77 -11.96 0.58
N TYR A 41 -48.86 -12.80 1.62
CA TYR A 41 -49.09 -12.37 3.00
C TYR A 41 -47.98 -12.85 3.95
N ILE A 42 -47.69 -12.03 4.96
CA ILE A 42 -46.80 -12.30 6.09
C ILE A 42 -47.65 -12.48 7.37
N PRO A 43 -47.41 -13.50 8.21
CA PRO A 43 -48.03 -13.58 9.53
C PRO A 43 -47.62 -12.41 10.43
N GLN A 44 -48.60 -11.76 11.07
CA GLN A 44 -48.34 -10.69 12.04
C GLN A 44 -47.48 -11.17 13.21
N LYS A 45 -47.60 -12.45 13.58
CA LYS A 45 -46.81 -13.09 14.64
C LYS A 45 -45.31 -12.91 14.40
N ASP A 46 -44.83 -13.14 13.17
CA ASP A 46 -43.41 -13.02 12.83
C ASP A 46 -42.89 -11.59 13.07
N ILE A 47 -43.69 -10.57 12.75
CA ILE A 47 -43.36 -9.16 12.97
C ILE A 47 -43.43 -8.82 14.46
N ARG A 48 -44.44 -9.31 15.18
CA ARG A 48 -44.58 -9.13 16.63
C ARG A 48 -43.43 -9.78 17.39
N ASP A 49 -42.98 -10.96 16.97
CA ASP A 49 -41.87 -11.68 17.61
C ASP A 49 -40.57 -10.87 17.54
N VAL A 50 -40.30 -10.22 16.40
CA VAL A 50 -39.17 -9.28 16.28
C VAL A 50 -39.35 -8.07 17.19
N LEU A 51 -40.52 -7.45 17.23
CA LEU A 51 -40.77 -6.30 18.12
C LEU A 51 -40.67 -6.68 19.61
N ASN A 52 -41.15 -7.87 19.98
CA ASN A 52 -41.18 -8.38 21.34
C ASN A 52 -39.80 -8.84 21.84
N SER A 53 -38.87 -9.09 20.92
CA SER A 53 -37.46 -9.37 21.26
C SER A 53 -36.73 -8.15 21.84
N TYR A 54 -37.33 -6.96 21.70
CA TYR A 54 -36.79 -5.69 22.19
C TYR A 54 -37.64 -5.07 23.30
N VAL A 55 -36.98 -4.34 24.20
CA VAL A 55 -37.61 -3.49 25.22
C VAL A 55 -36.92 -2.13 25.29
N PRO A 56 -37.64 -1.03 25.54
CA PRO A 56 -37.03 0.27 25.77
C PRO A 56 -36.10 0.21 26.98
N MET A 57 -34.98 0.94 26.91
CA MET A 57 -34.02 1.01 28.02
C MET A 57 -34.63 1.79 29.19
N PRO A 58 -34.31 1.46 30.47
CA PRO A 58 -34.69 2.32 31.60
C PRO A 58 -34.25 3.76 31.36
N GLY A 59 -35.16 4.72 31.61
CA GLY A 59 -35.14 6.10 31.12
C GLY A 59 -33.99 6.98 31.64
N ALA A 60 -32.76 6.70 31.19
CA ALA A 60 -31.55 7.43 31.53
C ALA A 60 -30.89 8.01 30.25
N PRO A 61 -31.07 9.31 29.97
CA PRO A 61 -30.56 9.96 28.76
C PRO A 61 -29.04 9.85 28.58
N TRP A 62 -28.30 9.80 29.68
CA TRP A 62 -26.83 9.71 29.71
C TRP A 62 -26.29 8.34 29.26
N LEU A 63 -27.08 7.26 29.39
CA LEU A 63 -26.74 5.93 28.86
C LEU A 63 -26.76 5.90 27.32
N GLN A 64 -27.23 6.97 26.68
CA GLN A 64 -27.19 7.13 25.23
C GLN A 64 -25.84 7.69 24.72
N LEU A 65 -24.93 8.09 25.61
CA LEU A 65 -23.62 8.62 25.22
C LEU A 65 -22.64 7.50 24.83
N PRO A 66 -21.89 7.61 23.72
CA PRO A 66 -20.94 6.58 23.28
C PRO A 66 -19.91 6.15 24.33
N ILE A 67 -19.42 7.10 25.14
CA ILE A 67 -18.40 6.85 26.17
C ILE A 67 -18.99 6.02 27.32
N VAL A 68 -20.12 6.48 27.88
CA VAL A 68 -20.87 5.79 28.94
C VAL A 68 -21.25 4.36 28.52
N ARG A 69 -21.62 4.15 27.25
CA ARG A 69 -21.94 2.83 26.69
C ARG A 69 -20.79 1.85 26.68
N HIS A 70 -19.56 2.31 26.44
CA HIS A 70 -18.37 1.44 26.45
C HIS A 70 -17.94 1.16 27.88
N VAL A 71 -17.97 2.17 28.75
CA VAL A 71 -17.59 2.03 30.17
C VAL A 71 -18.53 1.10 30.94
N LEU A 72 -19.85 1.18 30.70
CA LEU A 72 -20.85 0.35 31.39
C LEU A 72 -21.10 -1.02 30.73
N LEU A 73 -20.28 -1.43 29.76
CA LEU A 73 -20.35 -2.74 29.09
C LEU A 73 -21.75 -3.13 28.57
N ILE A 74 -22.59 -2.14 28.24
CA ILE A 74 -24.02 -2.33 27.90
C ILE A 74 -24.21 -3.28 26.71
N ARG A 75 -23.25 -3.28 25.77
CA ARG A 75 -23.24 -4.20 24.63
C ARG A 75 -23.07 -5.66 25.04
N LEU A 76 -22.20 -5.92 26.02
CA LEU A 76 -21.95 -7.25 26.54
C LEU A 76 -23.18 -7.74 27.33
N ILE A 77 -23.79 -6.84 28.11
CA ILE A 77 -25.05 -7.11 28.83
C ILE A 77 -26.16 -7.51 27.85
N ASN A 78 -26.38 -6.75 26.77
CA ASN A 78 -27.37 -7.11 25.75
C ASN A 78 -27.04 -8.43 25.03
N GLY A 79 -25.75 -8.71 24.77
CA GLY A 79 -25.31 -9.98 24.20
C GLY A 79 -25.65 -11.17 25.10
N ILE A 80 -25.33 -11.07 26.40
CA ILE A 80 -25.65 -12.10 27.40
C ILE A 80 -27.17 -12.26 27.55
N ARG A 81 -27.92 -11.15 27.63
CA ARG A 81 -29.39 -11.18 27.69
C ARG A 81 -29.98 -11.91 26.48
N GLY A 82 -29.49 -11.62 25.28
CA GLY A 82 -29.91 -12.32 24.06
C GLY A 82 -29.59 -13.81 24.08
N LEU A 83 -28.39 -14.20 24.54
CA LEU A 83 -27.98 -15.60 24.68
C LEU A 83 -28.83 -16.35 25.72
N GLN A 84 -29.25 -15.68 26.79
CA GLN A 84 -30.13 -16.22 27.83
C GLN A 84 -31.63 -16.18 27.47
N GLY A 85 -31.98 -15.85 26.22
CA GLY A 85 -33.37 -15.76 25.76
C GLY A 85 -34.14 -14.54 26.31
N GLY A 86 -33.46 -13.63 26.98
CA GLY A 86 -34.02 -12.37 27.48
C GLY A 86 -34.14 -11.30 26.39
N LYS A 87 -35.04 -10.33 26.63
CA LYS A 87 -35.26 -9.21 25.70
C LYS A 87 -34.08 -8.24 25.70
N SER A 88 -33.67 -7.81 24.50
CA SER A 88 -32.58 -6.85 24.30
C SER A 88 -33.05 -5.41 24.51
N TRP A 89 -32.20 -4.56 25.10
CA TRP A 89 -32.54 -3.14 25.28
C TRP A 89 -32.35 -2.32 23.99
N LEU A 90 -33.35 -1.50 23.67
CA LEU A 90 -33.27 -0.41 22.70
C LEU A 90 -32.57 0.77 23.37
N TYR A 91 -31.33 1.05 23.01
CA TYR A 91 -30.47 2.01 23.72
C TYR A 91 -30.37 3.38 23.02
N ASN A 92 -31.10 3.56 21.92
CA ASN A 92 -31.04 4.77 21.11
C ASN A 92 -32.45 5.24 20.78
N ARG A 93 -32.75 6.50 21.11
CA ARG A 93 -34.02 7.16 20.85
C ARG A 93 -34.47 7.00 19.39
N ASN A 94 -33.53 7.02 18.44
CA ASN A 94 -33.85 6.80 17.04
C ASN A 94 -34.38 5.37 16.77
N VAL A 95 -33.83 4.35 17.44
CA VAL A 95 -34.31 2.96 17.31
C VAL A 95 -35.64 2.79 18.00
N GLU A 96 -35.83 3.42 19.15
CA GLU A 96 -37.11 3.44 19.87
C GLU A 96 -38.20 4.10 19.03
N GLU A 97 -37.89 5.20 18.34
CA GLU A 97 -38.81 5.86 17.42
C GLU A 97 -39.19 4.94 16.25
N GLU A 98 -38.23 4.24 15.65
CA GLU A 98 -38.52 3.30 14.55
C GLU A 98 -39.27 2.04 15.05
N HIS A 99 -38.90 1.49 16.19
CA HIS A 99 -39.62 0.40 16.85
C HIS A 99 -41.06 0.79 17.13
N ARG A 100 -41.29 1.99 17.68
CA ARG A 100 -42.62 2.54 17.94
C ARG A 100 -43.41 2.73 16.65
N LYS A 101 -42.80 3.25 15.58
CA LYS A 101 -43.46 3.38 14.27
C LYS A 101 -43.91 2.03 13.72
N ILE A 102 -43.06 1.00 13.79
CA ILE A 102 -43.43 -0.35 13.34
C ILE A 102 -44.56 -0.92 14.21
N ALA A 103 -44.48 -0.76 15.53
CA ALA A 103 -45.51 -1.21 16.46
C ALA A 103 -46.86 -0.52 16.21
N GLU A 104 -46.84 0.81 16.04
CA GLU A 104 -48.03 1.59 15.68
C GLU A 104 -48.59 1.18 14.31
N TRP A 105 -47.73 0.99 13.31
CA TRP A 105 -48.12 0.53 11.99
C TRP A 105 -48.79 -0.85 12.04
N LEU A 106 -48.21 -1.79 12.78
CA LEU A 106 -48.75 -3.14 12.96
C LEU A 106 -50.10 -3.11 13.68
N SER A 107 -50.24 -2.24 14.70
CA SER A 107 -51.51 -2.05 15.41
C SER A 107 -52.62 -1.46 14.52
N LYS A 108 -52.26 -0.59 13.56
CA LYS A 108 -53.19 -0.03 12.57
C LYS A 108 -53.51 -1.03 11.46
N ALA A 109 -52.56 -1.86 11.08
CA ALA A 109 -52.77 -2.95 10.11
C ALA A 109 -53.73 -4.01 10.67
N ALA A 110 -53.64 -4.33 11.97
CA ALA A 110 -54.55 -5.26 12.64
C ALA A 110 -56.02 -4.77 12.70
N LYS A 111 -56.27 -3.47 12.51
CA LYS A 111 -57.63 -2.87 12.55
C LYS A 111 -58.29 -2.72 11.17
N LYS A 112 -57.56 -2.94 10.07
CA LYS A 112 -58.13 -2.88 8.70
C LYS A 112 -58.18 -4.30 8.13
N PRO A 113 -59.35 -4.95 8.06
CA PRO A 113 -59.46 -6.20 7.31
C PRO A 113 -59.09 -5.96 5.84
N PRO A 114 -58.55 -6.97 5.14
CA PRO A 114 -58.22 -6.83 3.73
C PRO A 114 -59.47 -6.47 2.95
N THR A 115 -59.49 -5.28 2.35
CA THR A 115 -60.58 -4.85 1.47
C THR A 115 -60.59 -5.74 0.24
N HIS A 116 -61.47 -6.74 0.22
CA HIS A 116 -61.80 -7.49 -0.98
C HIS A 116 -62.51 -6.53 -1.94
N ARG A 117 -61.81 -6.09 -2.99
CA ARG A 117 -62.47 -5.63 -4.22
C ARG A 117 -63.08 -6.87 -4.88
N GLY A 118 -64.40 -6.97 -4.86
CA GLY A 118 -65.15 -8.00 -5.56
C GLY A 118 -66.62 -7.97 -5.17
N ASN A 119 -67.45 -7.39 -6.03
CA ASN A 119 -68.90 -7.48 -5.94
C ASN A 119 -69.33 -8.95 -6.01
N ALA A 120 -69.95 -9.48 -4.96
CA ALA A 120 -70.77 -10.68 -5.03
C ALA A 120 -71.82 -10.65 -3.92
N THR A 121 -73.00 -10.13 -4.27
CA THR A 121 -74.25 -10.43 -3.58
C THR A 121 -74.57 -11.92 -3.71
N ALA A 122 -74.88 -12.59 -2.60
CA ALA A 122 -76.06 -13.46 -2.40
C ALA A 122 -75.80 -14.62 -1.41
N ARG A 123 -76.64 -14.64 -0.36
CA ARG A 123 -77.19 -15.78 0.39
C ARG A 123 -76.28 -16.99 0.67
N SER A 124 -75.90 -17.18 1.94
CA SER A 124 -75.85 -18.52 2.53
C SER A 124 -75.96 -18.49 4.07
N SER A 125 -76.33 -19.67 4.59
CA SER A 125 -76.97 -19.99 5.87
C SER A 125 -76.11 -19.83 7.13
N THR A 126 -76.80 -19.79 8.27
CA THR A 126 -76.32 -19.50 9.63
C THR A 126 -75.24 -20.46 10.18
N SER A 127 -74.90 -21.55 9.49
CA SER A 127 -73.79 -22.47 9.84
C SER A 127 -72.45 -22.15 9.15
N ALA A 128 -72.43 -21.27 8.12
CA ALA A 128 -71.20 -20.82 7.47
C ALA A 128 -70.47 -19.68 8.22
N ARG A 129 -71.12 -19.07 9.22
CA ARG A 129 -70.56 -17.94 9.99
C ARG A 129 -69.37 -18.33 10.87
N GLN A 130 -69.36 -19.53 11.46
CA GLN A 130 -68.23 -19.96 12.29
C GLN A 130 -66.96 -20.28 11.49
N GLY A 131 -67.11 -20.81 10.26
CA GLY A 131 -65.99 -21.01 9.32
C GLY A 131 -65.49 -19.71 8.71
N SER A 132 -66.38 -18.75 8.43
CA SER A 132 -66.00 -17.42 7.93
C SER A 132 -65.31 -16.58 9.00
N ASP A 133 -65.72 -16.66 10.26
CA ASP A 133 -65.13 -15.89 11.36
C ASP A 133 -63.73 -16.39 11.71
N ALA A 134 -63.49 -17.71 11.67
CA ALA A 134 -62.15 -18.27 11.84
C ALA A 134 -61.22 -17.95 10.66
N ALA A 135 -61.73 -17.96 9.42
CA ALA A 135 -60.98 -17.56 8.23
C ALA A 135 -60.72 -16.04 8.19
N LEU A 136 -61.67 -15.20 8.63
CA LEU A 136 -61.53 -13.76 8.81
C LEU A 136 -60.57 -13.41 9.95
N ALA A 137 -60.59 -14.16 11.05
CA ALA A 137 -59.62 -14.02 12.14
C ALA A 137 -58.20 -14.46 11.70
N ALA A 138 -58.09 -15.52 10.89
CA ALA A 138 -56.84 -15.94 10.28
C ALA A 138 -56.31 -14.90 9.28
N LEU A 139 -57.17 -14.27 8.46
CA LEU A 139 -56.81 -13.16 7.57
C LEU A 139 -56.49 -11.86 8.34
N GLY A 140 -57.17 -11.59 9.45
CA GLY A 140 -56.87 -10.49 10.38
C GLY A 140 -55.54 -10.64 11.10
N SER A 141 -54.97 -11.85 11.12
CA SER A 141 -53.64 -12.17 11.66
C SER A 141 -52.50 -12.08 10.63
N MET A 142 -52.81 -11.67 9.39
CA MET A 142 -51.87 -11.59 8.26
C MET A 142 -51.73 -10.15 7.76
N VAL A 143 -50.63 -9.83 7.09
CA VAL A 143 -50.40 -8.52 6.44
C VAL A 143 -49.88 -8.71 5.03
N GLU A 144 -50.30 -7.86 4.09
CA GLU A 144 -49.77 -7.87 2.73
C GLU A 144 -48.26 -7.56 2.71
N ARG A 145 -47.50 -8.44 2.05
CA ARG A 145 -46.04 -8.32 1.98
C ARG A 145 -45.61 -7.04 1.29
N GLU A 146 -46.24 -6.68 0.17
CA GLU A 146 -45.91 -5.46 -0.58
C GLU A 146 -46.16 -4.19 0.24
N ARG A 147 -47.21 -4.21 1.08
CA ARG A 147 -47.52 -3.11 1.99
C ARG A 147 -46.46 -2.99 3.09
N PHE A 148 -46.04 -4.12 3.67
CA PHE A 148 -44.92 -4.15 4.62
C PHE A 148 -43.61 -3.64 3.99
N GLU A 149 -43.29 -4.06 2.77
CA GLU A 149 -42.08 -3.58 2.07
C GLU A 149 -42.14 -2.06 1.82
N ARG A 150 -43.28 -1.56 1.30
CA ARG A 150 -43.44 -0.15 0.91
C ARG A 150 -43.51 0.78 2.12
N GLU A 151 -44.27 0.42 3.15
CA GLU A 151 -44.58 1.30 4.28
C GLU A 151 -43.57 1.16 5.44
N VAL A 152 -42.91 0.01 5.57
CA VAL A 152 -41.95 -0.25 6.66
C VAL A 152 -40.51 -0.31 6.16
N LEU A 153 -40.19 -1.20 5.20
CA LEU A 153 -38.79 -1.41 4.78
C LEU A 153 -38.22 -0.26 3.94
N ARG A 154 -38.96 0.27 2.96
CA ARG A 154 -38.47 1.36 2.10
C ARG A 154 -38.34 2.69 2.83
N ASN A 155 -39.09 2.87 3.92
CA ASN A 155 -39.01 4.04 4.79
C ASN A 155 -37.85 3.94 5.81
N PHE A 156 -37.23 2.76 5.94
CA PHE A 156 -36.05 2.54 6.77
C PHE A 156 -34.78 2.98 6.02
N HIS A 157 -34.40 4.25 6.16
CA HIS A 157 -33.16 4.78 5.56
C HIS A 157 -31.93 4.40 6.39
N VAL A 158 -31.40 3.20 6.16
CA VAL A 158 -30.19 2.70 6.84
C VAL A 158 -28.94 2.97 6.01
N ALA A 159 -27.98 3.69 6.57
CA ALA A 159 -26.75 4.10 5.91
C ALA A 159 -25.67 3.00 5.92
N THR A 160 -26.02 1.75 5.61
CA THR A 160 -25.07 0.61 5.68
C THR A 160 -23.86 0.81 4.77
N ALA A 161 -24.06 1.37 3.57
CA ALA A 161 -22.98 1.69 2.63
C ALA A 161 -22.05 2.80 3.16
N TYR A 162 -22.61 3.86 3.77
CA TYR A 162 -21.83 4.97 4.33
C TYR A 162 -20.96 4.54 5.52
N GLN A 163 -21.45 3.65 6.39
CA GLN A 163 -20.60 3.12 7.46
C GLN A 163 -19.47 2.24 6.95
N ARG A 164 -19.71 1.45 5.89
CA ARG A 164 -18.64 0.66 5.24
C ARG A 164 -17.63 1.59 4.61
N ALA A 165 -18.06 2.63 3.88
CA ALA A 165 -17.19 3.64 3.29
C ALA A 165 -16.40 4.42 4.36
N MET A 166 -17.02 4.84 5.46
CA MET A 166 -16.34 5.52 6.57
C MET A 166 -15.35 4.61 7.29
N ARG A 167 -15.67 3.33 7.52
CA ARG A 167 -14.73 2.37 8.13
C ARG A 167 -13.56 2.06 7.21
N LEU A 168 -13.82 1.89 5.91
CA LEU A 168 -12.78 1.70 4.91
C LEU A 168 -11.90 2.95 4.77
N GLY A 169 -12.51 4.14 4.74
CA GLY A 169 -11.79 5.42 4.71
C GLY A 169 -10.94 5.62 5.97
N PHE A 170 -11.49 5.34 7.15
CA PHE A 170 -10.71 5.41 8.41
C PHE A 170 -9.57 4.38 8.44
N ALA A 171 -9.83 3.14 8.00
CA ALA A 171 -8.79 2.12 7.91
C ALA A 171 -7.70 2.51 6.92
N LEU A 172 -8.06 3.12 5.78
CA LEU A 172 -7.12 3.64 4.79
C LEU A 172 -6.27 4.78 5.37
N VAL A 173 -6.89 5.75 6.07
CA VAL A 173 -6.16 6.83 6.73
C VAL A 173 -5.18 6.29 7.78
N MET A 174 -5.63 5.35 8.61
CA MET A 174 -4.75 4.69 9.58
C MET A 174 -3.61 3.93 8.91
N ALA A 175 -3.88 3.21 7.82
CA ALA A 175 -2.85 2.52 7.06
C ALA A 175 -1.82 3.50 6.48
N LEU A 176 -2.27 4.62 5.90
CA LEU A 176 -1.38 5.68 5.41
C LEU A 176 -0.54 6.29 6.54
N CYS A 177 -1.15 6.58 7.70
CA CYS A 177 -0.41 7.05 8.86
C CYS A 177 0.64 6.03 9.34
N CYS A 178 0.32 4.74 9.33
CA CYS A 178 1.28 3.68 9.66
C CYS A 178 2.44 3.61 8.65
N ILE A 179 2.15 3.76 7.35
CA ILE A 179 3.19 3.77 6.30
C ILE A 179 4.13 4.98 6.48
N VAL A 180 3.56 6.18 6.72
CA VAL A 180 4.34 7.39 6.98
C VAL A 180 5.19 7.23 8.24
N TYR A 181 4.59 6.71 9.33
CA TYR A 181 5.33 6.42 10.56
C TYR A 181 6.47 5.43 10.31
N ALA A 182 6.21 4.37 9.54
CA ALA A 182 7.20 3.35 9.25
C ALA A 182 8.37 3.89 8.43
N SER A 183 8.11 4.76 7.45
CA SER A 183 9.18 5.42 6.67
C SER A 183 10.03 6.35 7.56
N LEU A 184 9.37 7.20 8.37
CA LEU A 184 10.05 8.17 9.24
C LEU A 184 10.85 7.54 10.38
N HIS A 185 10.47 6.34 10.84
CA HIS A 185 11.08 5.65 11.97
C HIS A 185 11.61 4.26 11.58
N THR A 186 12.07 4.13 10.33
CA THR A 186 12.66 2.89 9.81
C THR A 186 13.76 2.36 10.72
N ASP A 187 14.61 3.26 11.21
CA ASP A 187 15.72 2.93 12.10
C ASP A 187 15.26 2.25 13.39
N ASN A 188 14.28 2.84 14.08
CA ASN A 188 13.71 2.32 15.32
C ASN A 188 12.95 1.00 15.08
N LEU A 189 12.28 0.86 13.94
CA LEU A 189 11.59 -0.38 13.59
C LEU A 189 12.57 -1.53 13.35
N VAL A 190 13.66 -1.29 12.63
CA VAL A 190 14.72 -2.28 12.42
C VAL A 190 15.40 -2.64 13.73
N TYR A 191 15.68 -1.66 14.60
CA TYR A 191 16.17 -1.92 15.95
C TYR A 191 15.19 -2.74 16.79
N GLY A 192 13.90 -2.39 16.77
CA GLY A 192 12.81 -3.15 17.37
C GLY A 192 12.81 -4.61 16.94
N TYR A 193 12.90 -4.83 15.62
CA TYR A 193 12.91 -6.16 15.02
C TYR A 193 14.16 -6.96 15.37
N LEU A 194 15.36 -6.41 15.17
CA LEU A 194 16.61 -7.14 15.42
C LEU A 194 16.82 -7.40 16.91
N ARG A 195 16.62 -6.39 17.77
CA ARG A 195 16.97 -6.49 19.20
C ARG A 195 15.87 -7.12 20.06
N TYR A 196 14.60 -6.79 19.83
CA TYR A 196 13.52 -7.26 20.71
C TYR A 196 12.79 -8.47 20.15
N TRP A 197 12.52 -8.50 18.84
CA TRP A 197 11.81 -9.60 18.22
C TRP A 197 12.74 -10.80 17.95
N ARG A 198 13.86 -10.56 17.25
CA ARG A 198 14.86 -11.58 16.90
C ARG A 198 15.85 -11.87 18.02
N ARG A 199 15.97 -10.96 19.00
CA ARG A 199 16.89 -11.04 20.14
C ARG A 199 18.36 -11.14 19.74
N TYR A 200 18.74 -10.51 18.63
CA TYR A 200 20.11 -10.54 18.17
C TYR A 200 21.05 -9.79 19.11
N ASP A 201 22.24 -10.37 19.33
CA ASP A 201 23.37 -9.69 19.94
C ASP A 201 24.11 -8.80 18.92
N ARG A 202 25.13 -8.06 19.38
CA ARG A 202 25.91 -7.18 18.50
C ARG A 202 26.53 -7.96 17.34
N ARG A 203 27.09 -9.15 17.57
CA ARG A 203 27.77 -9.95 16.54
C ARG A 203 26.79 -10.47 15.49
N GLU A 204 25.60 -10.89 15.90
CA GLU A 204 24.52 -11.31 15.02
C GLU A 204 23.98 -10.15 14.17
N ILE A 205 23.87 -8.95 14.76
CA ILE A 205 23.50 -7.74 14.02
C ILE A 205 24.56 -7.38 12.99
N MET A 206 25.84 -7.41 13.37
CA MET A 206 26.97 -7.19 12.46
C MET A 206 26.91 -8.16 11.28
N LYS A 207 26.75 -9.46 11.56
CA LYS A 207 26.64 -10.50 10.54
C LYS A 207 25.42 -10.29 9.63
N TYR A 208 24.27 -9.93 10.19
CA TYR A 208 23.06 -9.66 9.42
C TYR A 208 23.29 -8.54 8.38
N PHE A 209 23.92 -7.44 8.79
CA PHE A 209 24.23 -6.34 7.86
C PHE A 209 25.38 -6.66 6.90
N ARG A 210 26.31 -7.52 7.28
CA ARG A 210 27.33 -8.06 6.37
C ARG A 210 26.69 -8.88 5.26
N ASP A 211 25.74 -9.75 5.60
CA ASP A 211 25.01 -10.56 4.62
C ASP A 211 24.21 -9.67 3.66
N ILE A 212 23.59 -8.59 4.16
CA ILE A 212 22.93 -7.56 3.33
C ILE A 212 23.94 -6.88 2.40
N THR A 213 25.09 -6.46 2.93
CA THR A 213 26.15 -5.82 2.14
C THR A 213 26.64 -6.74 1.02
N MET A 214 26.78 -8.04 1.31
CA MET A 214 27.16 -9.04 0.31
C MET A 214 26.13 -9.14 -0.82
N LEU A 215 24.82 -9.04 -0.53
CA LEU A 215 23.79 -9.05 -1.57
C LEU A 215 23.93 -7.90 -2.59
N HIS A 216 24.52 -6.78 -2.19
CA HIS A 216 24.80 -5.64 -3.07
C HIS A 216 26.06 -5.81 -3.93
N THR A 217 26.86 -6.86 -3.69
CA THR A 217 28.09 -7.16 -4.46
C THR A 217 27.86 -8.17 -5.59
N LEU A 218 26.69 -8.82 -5.63
CA LEU A 218 26.41 -9.90 -6.56
C LEU A 218 26.02 -9.35 -7.93
N ALA A 219 26.85 -9.64 -8.93
CA ALA A 219 26.53 -9.46 -10.34
C ALA A 219 26.50 -10.81 -11.06
N GLU A 220 25.46 -11.04 -11.85
CA GLU A 220 25.41 -12.19 -12.75
C GLU A 220 26.26 -11.90 -13.98
N VAL A 221 27.47 -12.45 -14.03
CA VAL A 221 28.35 -12.39 -15.20
C VAL A 221 27.91 -13.47 -16.19
N PRO A 222 27.59 -13.14 -17.46
CA PRO A 222 27.31 -14.16 -18.46
C PRO A 222 28.55 -15.07 -18.65
N PRO A 223 28.42 -16.41 -18.62
CA PRO A 223 29.56 -17.32 -18.58
C PRO A 223 30.59 -17.12 -19.70
N ALA A 224 30.14 -16.72 -20.89
CA ALA A 224 30.99 -16.47 -22.05
C ALA A 224 31.96 -15.29 -21.88
N TYR A 225 31.67 -14.36 -20.95
CA TYR A 225 32.48 -13.16 -20.71
C TYR A 225 33.19 -13.18 -19.36
N ALA A 226 33.06 -14.26 -18.58
CA ALA A 226 33.64 -14.37 -17.25
C ALA A 226 35.19 -14.29 -17.25
N SER A 227 35.84 -14.68 -18.34
CA SER A 227 37.30 -14.56 -18.53
C SER A 227 37.73 -13.26 -19.20
N LEU A 228 36.79 -12.50 -19.78
CA LEU A 228 37.05 -11.29 -20.57
C LEU A 228 36.82 -10.01 -19.78
N LEU A 229 35.91 -10.05 -18.81
CA LEU A 229 35.54 -8.90 -17.99
C LEU A 229 36.05 -9.07 -16.56
N PRO A 230 36.59 -8.01 -15.94
CA PRO A 230 36.92 -8.05 -14.53
C PRO A 230 35.64 -8.20 -13.69
N PRO A 231 35.72 -8.79 -12.49
CA PRO A 231 34.58 -8.79 -11.58
C PRO A 231 34.21 -7.33 -11.22
N PRO A 232 32.92 -6.94 -11.23
CA PRO A 232 32.52 -5.55 -11.01
C PRO A 232 32.75 -5.09 -9.56
N CYS A 233 32.83 -6.04 -8.61
CA CYS A 233 33.12 -5.78 -7.21
C CYS A 233 34.12 -6.82 -6.69
N VAL A 234 35.07 -6.37 -5.86
CA VAL A 234 36.12 -7.21 -5.29
C VAL A 234 36.27 -6.90 -3.81
N ARG A 235 36.37 -7.96 -3.01
CA ARG A 235 36.78 -7.86 -1.61
C ARG A 235 38.30 -7.81 -1.53
N TYR A 236 38.84 -6.87 -0.77
CA TYR A 236 40.29 -6.73 -0.55
C TYR A 236 40.57 -6.33 0.90
N THR A 237 41.80 -6.53 1.34
CA THR A 237 42.26 -6.05 2.65
C THR A 237 42.99 -4.72 2.45
N ASP A 238 42.60 -3.70 3.20
CA ASP A 238 43.25 -2.39 3.12
C ASP A 238 44.60 -2.38 3.86
N ALA A 239 45.28 -1.23 3.84
CA ALA A 239 46.57 -1.06 4.50
C ALA A 239 46.48 -1.17 6.05
N ALA A 240 45.29 -0.97 6.62
CA ALA A 240 45.03 -1.10 8.05
C ALA A 240 44.71 -2.56 8.46
N GLY A 241 44.53 -3.46 7.50
CA GLY A 241 44.16 -4.85 7.74
C GLY A 241 42.64 -5.10 7.71
N ASP A 242 41.84 -4.09 7.39
CA ASP A 242 40.39 -4.18 7.35
C ASP A 242 39.88 -4.76 6.03
N ALA A 243 38.86 -5.63 6.11
CA ALA A 243 38.16 -6.12 4.94
C ALA A 243 37.30 -5.01 4.32
N CYS A 244 37.59 -4.69 3.06
CA CYS A 244 36.93 -3.65 2.28
C CYS A 244 36.39 -4.20 0.98
N TYR A 245 35.39 -3.51 0.43
CA TYR A 245 34.92 -3.73 -0.93
C TYR A 245 35.34 -2.56 -1.83
N ALA A 246 35.75 -2.89 -3.05
CA ALA A 246 35.98 -1.93 -4.13
C ALA A 246 35.19 -2.35 -5.36
N VAL A 247 34.75 -1.37 -6.13
CA VAL A 247 34.20 -1.58 -7.47
C VAL A 247 35.26 -1.32 -8.53
N ASN A 248 35.22 -2.12 -9.59
CA ASN A 248 36.15 -2.01 -10.71
C ASN A 248 35.52 -1.15 -11.80
N MET A 249 35.96 0.09 -11.93
CA MET A 249 35.66 0.93 -13.09
C MET A 249 36.48 0.45 -14.29
N VAL A 250 35.80 0.18 -15.40
CA VAL A 250 36.43 -0.37 -16.61
C VAL A 250 36.52 0.71 -17.68
N GLU A 251 37.72 0.97 -18.16
CA GLU A 251 37.95 1.80 -19.36
C GLU A 251 37.91 0.91 -20.59
N MET A 252 36.87 1.09 -21.40
CA MET A 252 36.66 0.38 -22.65
C MET A 252 36.92 1.32 -23.81
N VAL A 253 37.74 0.90 -24.78
CA VAL A 253 38.09 1.71 -25.94
C VAL A 253 37.63 1.05 -27.23
N LEU A 254 37.19 1.87 -28.19
CA LEU A 254 36.93 1.45 -29.57
C LEU A 254 38.08 1.98 -30.44
N PRO A 255 39.11 1.16 -30.75
CA PRO A 255 40.36 1.64 -31.33
C PRO A 255 40.19 2.34 -32.68
N GLN A 256 39.16 1.97 -33.46
CA GLN A 256 38.94 2.48 -34.80
C GLN A 256 38.34 3.89 -34.84
N HIS A 257 37.78 4.37 -33.73
CA HIS A 257 36.95 5.58 -33.71
C HIS A 257 37.32 6.59 -32.62
N ASN A 258 38.42 6.37 -31.88
CA ASN A 258 38.85 7.22 -30.75
C ASN A 258 37.77 7.44 -29.66
N ILE A 259 36.84 6.49 -29.52
CA ILE A 259 35.79 6.54 -28.49
C ILE A 259 36.21 5.74 -27.27
N THR A 260 36.04 6.32 -26.09
CA THR A 260 36.27 5.67 -24.79
C THR A 260 34.99 5.68 -23.98
N VAL A 261 34.65 4.53 -23.38
CA VAL A 261 33.55 4.38 -22.45
C VAL A 261 34.11 3.95 -21.10
N PHE A 262 33.82 4.74 -20.06
CA PHE A 262 34.06 4.34 -18.68
C PHE A 262 32.79 3.70 -18.12
N ALA A 263 32.83 2.38 -17.89
CA ALA A 263 31.77 1.67 -17.19
C ALA A 263 32.05 1.70 -15.68
N LEU A 264 31.16 2.33 -14.90
CA LEU A 264 31.30 2.49 -13.45
C LEU A 264 30.22 1.70 -12.71
N PRO A 265 30.57 0.56 -12.06
CA PRO A 265 29.63 -0.20 -11.26
C PRO A 265 29.20 0.62 -10.04
N CYS A 266 27.92 0.94 -9.96
CA CYS A 266 27.35 1.73 -8.88
C CYS A 266 26.52 0.83 -7.96
N PRO A 267 26.98 0.57 -6.72
CA PRO A 267 26.16 -0.08 -5.70
C PRO A 267 25.02 0.85 -5.28
N GLN A 268 23.96 0.27 -4.72
CA GLN A 268 22.75 1.01 -4.31
C GLN A 268 22.96 1.80 -3.01
N ALA A 269 23.77 1.24 -2.12
CA ALA A 269 24.17 1.82 -0.85
C ALA A 269 25.66 2.14 -0.91
N GLY A 270 26.16 3.09 -0.15
CA GLY A 270 27.59 3.38 -0.11
C GLY A 270 27.90 4.72 0.55
N GLU A 271 29.17 4.92 0.89
CA GLU A 271 29.61 6.15 1.52
C GLU A 271 29.47 7.35 0.58
N LYS A 272 29.19 8.53 1.14
CA LYS A 272 29.12 9.79 0.36
C LYS A 272 30.38 10.04 -0.46
N ALA A 273 31.55 9.70 0.09
CA ALA A 273 32.84 9.88 -0.58
C ALA A 273 32.95 9.03 -1.86
N PHE A 274 32.34 7.84 -1.90
CA PHE A 274 32.29 7.02 -3.10
C PHE A 274 31.49 7.71 -4.21
N PHE A 275 30.27 8.16 -3.92
CA PHE A 275 29.42 8.83 -4.91
C PHE A 275 30.00 10.17 -5.38
N ALA A 276 30.67 10.92 -4.49
CA ALA A 276 31.40 12.12 -4.88
C ALA A 276 32.53 11.83 -5.89
N LYS A 277 33.26 10.72 -5.70
CA LYS A 277 34.28 10.27 -6.68
C LYS A 277 33.66 9.90 -8.02
N VAL A 278 32.54 9.16 -8.02
CA VAL A 278 31.80 8.87 -9.27
C VAL A 278 31.41 10.17 -9.97
N GLY A 279 30.98 11.18 -9.21
CA GLY A 279 30.65 12.49 -9.76
C GLY A 279 31.83 13.21 -10.40
N SER A 280 32.99 13.22 -9.74
CA SER A 280 34.20 13.81 -10.31
C SER A 280 34.67 13.14 -11.61
N VAL A 281 34.42 11.84 -11.77
CA VAL A 281 34.72 11.12 -13.03
C VAL A 281 33.70 11.50 -14.11
N ALA A 282 32.42 11.59 -13.74
CA ALA A 282 31.37 11.95 -14.68
C ALA A 282 31.52 13.39 -15.20
N GLU A 283 31.93 14.33 -14.35
CA GLU A 283 32.12 15.75 -14.68
C GLU A 283 33.17 15.99 -15.78
N VAL A 284 34.19 15.14 -15.86
CA VAL A 284 35.28 15.28 -16.85
C VAL A 284 35.01 14.53 -18.17
N CYS A 285 33.85 13.90 -18.32
CA CYS A 285 33.48 13.16 -19.53
C CYS A 285 32.61 14.01 -20.45
N ASP A 286 32.69 13.78 -21.77
CA ASP A 286 31.94 14.53 -22.79
C ASP A 286 30.44 14.20 -22.77
N GLY A 287 30.07 13.05 -22.20
CA GLY A 287 28.69 12.65 -22.00
C GLY A 287 28.54 11.64 -20.88
N ILE A 288 27.33 11.57 -20.33
CA ILE A 288 26.98 10.63 -19.28
C ILE A 288 25.68 9.93 -19.67
N ILE A 289 25.67 8.60 -19.60
CA ILE A 289 24.45 7.80 -19.71
C ILE A 289 24.17 7.19 -18.35
N VAL A 290 23.08 7.62 -17.71
CA VAL A 290 22.67 7.12 -16.40
C VAL A 290 21.48 6.19 -16.49
N GLU A 291 21.35 5.32 -15.50
CA GLU A 291 20.16 4.50 -15.29
C GLU A 291 18.95 5.41 -15.02
N GLY A 292 17.98 5.41 -15.93
CA GLY A 292 16.80 6.26 -15.84
C GLY A 292 15.64 5.74 -16.68
N VAL A 293 14.44 6.22 -16.37
CA VAL A 293 13.22 5.95 -17.13
C VAL A 293 13.10 7.01 -18.22
N SER A 294 12.74 6.60 -19.44
CA SER A 294 12.50 7.57 -20.52
C SER A 294 11.39 8.55 -20.13
N PHE A 295 11.48 9.80 -20.59
CA PHE A 295 10.46 10.83 -20.33
C PHE A 295 9.05 10.35 -20.72
N ASP A 296 8.90 9.54 -21.77
CA ASP A 296 7.61 9.01 -22.21
C ASP A 296 6.98 7.98 -21.26
N ALA A 297 7.77 7.40 -20.36
CA ALA A 297 7.34 6.39 -19.39
C ALA A 297 7.32 6.92 -17.95
N ILE A 298 7.91 8.09 -17.70
CA ILE A 298 8.06 8.69 -16.36
C ILE A 298 6.70 9.01 -15.71
N ASP A 299 5.73 9.46 -16.51
CA ASP A 299 4.37 9.79 -16.06
C ASP A 299 3.52 8.55 -15.69
N LYS A 300 3.97 7.36 -16.10
CA LYS A 300 3.26 6.09 -15.87
C LYS A 300 3.80 5.34 -14.65
N LEU A 301 4.90 5.79 -14.08
CA LEU A 301 5.53 5.17 -12.91
C LEU A 301 5.19 5.96 -11.65
N LEU A 302 4.78 5.24 -10.61
CA LEU A 302 4.72 5.84 -9.28
C LEU A 302 6.18 6.06 -8.84
N PRO A 303 6.63 7.29 -8.55
CA PRO A 303 7.96 7.51 -8.02
C PRO A 303 8.08 6.71 -6.72
N ALA A 304 9.28 6.20 -6.43
CA ALA A 304 9.54 5.74 -5.08
C ALA A 304 9.31 6.93 -4.14
N ALA A 305 8.36 6.80 -3.22
CA ALA A 305 8.04 7.89 -2.31
C ALA A 305 9.20 8.08 -1.34
N PHE A 306 10.04 9.08 -1.62
CA PHE A 306 11.07 9.55 -0.69
C PHE A 306 10.41 10.45 0.33
N PHE A 307 10.27 9.94 1.55
CA PHE A 307 10.10 10.85 2.66
C PHE A 307 11.50 11.35 2.99
N PRO A 308 11.77 12.67 2.94
CA PRO A 308 13.08 13.19 3.28
C PRO A 308 13.43 12.71 4.68
N LEU A 309 14.46 11.88 4.79
CA LEU A 309 14.98 11.45 6.08
C LEU A 309 15.45 12.71 6.79
N LYS A 310 14.77 13.03 7.90
CA LYS A 310 14.97 14.28 8.63
C LYS A 310 16.39 14.42 9.20
N ASN A 311 17.08 13.28 9.39
CA ASN A 311 18.44 13.16 9.91
C ASN A 311 19.22 12.10 9.12
N ASN A 312 20.55 12.19 9.09
CA ASN A 312 21.45 11.14 8.61
C ASN A 312 21.36 9.92 9.54
N THR A 313 20.53 8.95 9.17
CA THR A 313 20.34 7.67 9.87
C THR A 313 21.10 6.55 9.15
N PHE A 314 21.26 5.36 9.74
CA PHE A 314 21.92 4.25 9.03
C PHE A 314 21.19 3.82 7.74
N PRO A 315 19.84 3.91 7.60
CA PRO A 315 19.20 3.79 6.31
C PRO A 315 19.60 4.94 5.39
N ALA A 316 19.74 6.18 5.87
CA ALA A 316 20.21 7.30 5.04
C ALA A 316 21.60 7.05 4.41
N LEU A 317 22.51 6.39 5.14
CA LEU A 317 23.81 5.96 4.61
C LEU A 317 23.70 4.97 3.43
N GLY A 318 22.57 4.25 3.32
CA GLY A 318 22.28 3.33 2.22
C GLY A 318 21.35 3.88 1.14
N LEU A 319 20.94 5.15 1.26
CA LEU A 319 19.79 5.71 0.55
C LEU A 319 20.06 7.10 -0.01
N HIS A 320 21.30 7.52 -0.28
CA HIS A 320 21.51 8.73 -1.09
C HIS A 320 21.22 8.52 -2.59
N HIS A 321 20.24 7.65 -2.86
CA HIS A 321 19.34 7.61 -4.01
C HIS A 321 19.96 8.01 -5.35
N ARG A 322 20.78 7.11 -5.94
CA ARG A 322 21.07 6.97 -7.38
C ARG A 322 21.15 8.28 -8.20
N PHE A 323 22.19 9.12 -8.02
CA PHE A 323 22.57 10.28 -8.89
C PHE A 323 22.10 11.70 -8.52
N LEU A 324 21.56 11.96 -7.32
CA LEU A 324 21.05 13.31 -6.99
C LEU A 324 22.10 14.43 -6.93
N ASP A 325 23.35 14.10 -6.59
CA ASP A 325 24.42 15.09 -6.35
C ASP A 325 25.51 15.11 -7.42
N ILE A 326 25.52 14.17 -8.37
CA ILE A 326 26.64 14.08 -9.34
C ILE A 326 26.62 15.22 -10.36
N LEU A 327 25.44 15.80 -10.64
CA LEU A 327 25.26 16.84 -11.66
C LEU A 327 24.79 18.20 -11.11
N ARG A 328 24.50 18.31 -9.81
CA ARG A 328 23.88 19.52 -9.24
C ARG A 328 24.67 20.04 -8.05
N ASN A 329 25.50 21.05 -8.32
CA ASN A 329 25.91 22.05 -7.32
C ASN A 329 24.76 23.04 -6.98
N SER A 330 23.52 22.82 -7.44
CA SER A 330 22.39 23.72 -7.22
C SER A 330 21.35 23.14 -6.26
N SER A 331 21.24 23.79 -5.11
CA SER A 331 20.19 23.59 -4.12
C SER A 331 18.84 24.08 -4.68
N THR A 332 17.91 23.18 -5.02
CA THR A 332 16.49 23.49 -4.79
C THR A 332 15.57 22.27 -4.75
N GLU A 333 15.80 21.19 -5.51
CA GLU A 333 14.92 19.99 -5.41
C GLU A 333 15.67 18.69 -5.75
N PRO A 334 15.48 17.61 -4.95
CA PRO A 334 16.09 16.30 -5.22
C PRO A 334 15.46 15.67 -6.47
N PRO A 335 16.24 15.14 -7.43
CA PRO A 335 15.68 14.32 -8.50
C PRO A 335 14.82 13.17 -7.92
N MET A 336 13.66 12.94 -8.54
CA MET A 336 12.80 11.83 -8.17
C MET A 336 13.43 10.54 -8.69
N LEU A 337 13.72 9.57 -7.80
CA LEU A 337 14.05 8.24 -8.29
C LEU A 337 12.79 7.58 -8.82
N TYR A 338 12.88 7.19 -10.08
CA TYR A 338 11.98 6.22 -10.64
C TYR A 338 12.58 4.84 -10.43
N PRO A 339 11.79 3.87 -9.97
CA PRO A 339 12.22 2.48 -10.05
C PRO A 339 12.55 2.15 -11.51
N ALA A 340 13.58 1.33 -11.67
CA ALA A 340 13.76 0.41 -12.77
C ALA A 340 12.46 0.16 -13.56
N GLY A 341 12.33 0.79 -14.74
CA GLY A 341 11.07 0.88 -15.49
C GLY A 341 10.52 -0.43 -16.09
N ALA A 342 11.23 -1.55 -15.98
CA ALA A 342 10.83 -2.79 -16.67
C ALA A 342 9.82 -3.65 -15.92
N ASP A 343 9.56 -3.44 -14.62
CA ASP A 343 8.59 -4.24 -13.86
C ASP A 343 7.31 -3.45 -13.52
N VAL A 344 6.56 -3.08 -14.57
CA VAL A 344 5.21 -2.49 -14.46
C VAL A 344 4.16 -3.58 -14.18
N GLY A 345 4.39 -4.37 -13.12
CA GLY A 345 3.42 -5.34 -12.60
C GLY A 345 2.64 -4.75 -11.43
N TRP A 346 1.35 -5.09 -11.30
CA TRP A 346 0.52 -4.66 -10.15
C TRP A 346 1.14 -5.04 -8.79
N GLY A 347 1.88 -6.15 -8.71
CA GLY A 347 2.58 -6.56 -7.49
C GLY A 347 3.74 -5.64 -7.11
N VAL A 348 4.54 -5.20 -8.10
CA VAL A 348 5.65 -4.27 -7.89
C VAL A 348 5.10 -2.87 -7.59
N PHE A 349 4.05 -2.44 -8.28
CA PHE A 349 3.31 -1.22 -7.97
C PHE A 349 2.79 -1.18 -6.53
N LEU A 350 2.13 -2.26 -6.07
CA LEU A 350 1.62 -2.36 -4.70
C LEU A 350 2.76 -2.37 -3.68
N THR A 351 3.84 -3.11 -3.96
CA THR A 351 5.04 -3.11 -3.09
C THR A 351 5.67 -1.72 -3.03
N GLN A 352 5.67 -1.00 -4.17
CA GLN A 352 6.16 0.35 -4.30
C GLN A 352 5.38 1.37 -3.46
N ALA A 353 4.07 1.24 -3.44
CA ALA A 353 3.18 2.11 -2.68
C ALA A 353 3.11 1.77 -1.18
N LEU A 354 3.28 0.49 -0.81
CA LEU A 354 2.97 0.02 0.55
C LEU A 354 4.18 -0.18 1.45
N VAL A 355 5.36 -0.45 0.91
CA VAL A 355 6.58 -0.69 1.70
C VAL A 355 7.52 0.49 1.50
N PRO A 356 7.81 1.32 2.51
CA PRO A 356 8.78 2.40 2.39
C PRO A 356 10.11 1.94 1.76
N PHE A 357 10.72 2.78 0.91
CA PHE A 357 11.95 2.43 0.20
C PHE A 357 13.06 2.07 1.20
N GLU A 358 13.14 2.81 2.30
CA GLU A 358 14.14 2.64 3.35
C GLU A 358 14.12 1.21 3.92
N LEU A 359 12.92 0.68 4.14
CA LEU A 359 12.73 -0.68 4.63
C LEU A 359 13.13 -1.70 3.57
N ARG A 360 12.90 -1.43 2.27
CA ARG A 360 13.30 -2.35 1.21
C ARG A 360 14.81 -2.48 1.07
N CYS A 361 15.58 -1.43 1.29
CA CYS A 361 17.05 -1.53 1.29
C CYS A 361 17.58 -2.44 2.39
N VAL A 362 16.91 -2.51 3.54
CA VAL A 362 17.31 -3.39 4.65
C VAL A 362 16.81 -4.82 4.46
N TYR A 363 15.55 -4.99 4.03
CA TYR A 363 14.91 -6.31 3.99
C TYR A 363 15.03 -7.02 2.63
N ASN A 364 15.17 -6.29 1.53
CA ASN A 364 15.20 -6.86 0.18
C ASN A 364 15.95 -5.99 -0.85
N PRO A 365 17.28 -5.87 -0.73
CA PRO A 365 18.08 -4.98 -1.58
C PRO A 365 18.03 -5.34 -3.07
N THR A 366 17.87 -6.62 -3.41
CA THR A 366 17.86 -7.11 -4.80
C THR A 366 16.64 -6.63 -5.59
N GLN A 367 15.53 -6.27 -4.93
CA GLN A 367 14.31 -5.76 -5.58
C GLN A 367 14.42 -4.30 -6.06
N LEU A 368 15.49 -3.60 -5.70
CA LEU A 368 15.70 -2.20 -6.08
C LEU A 368 16.74 -2.05 -7.20
N SER A 369 17.31 -3.15 -7.70
CA SER A 369 18.37 -3.12 -8.72
C SER A 369 17.78 -2.95 -10.12
N ALA A 370 18.59 -2.44 -11.06
CA ALA A 370 18.17 -2.46 -12.45
C ALA A 370 17.82 -3.88 -12.88
N THR A 371 16.79 -4.00 -13.70
CA THR A 371 16.46 -5.25 -14.35
C THR A 371 17.36 -5.46 -15.58
N LYS A 372 17.43 -6.71 -16.07
CA LYS A 372 18.03 -7.00 -17.38
C LYS A 372 17.31 -6.23 -18.51
N GLY A 373 16.03 -5.91 -18.33
CA GLY A 373 15.24 -5.11 -19.26
C GLY A 373 15.75 -3.68 -19.39
N GLU A 374 16.02 -2.99 -18.28
CA GLU A 374 16.62 -1.65 -18.34
C GLU A 374 18.03 -1.68 -18.88
N ALA A 375 18.84 -2.67 -18.53
CA ALA A 375 20.18 -2.80 -19.09
C ALA A 375 20.12 -2.88 -20.62
N ARG A 376 19.11 -3.58 -21.18
CA ARG A 376 18.87 -3.66 -22.62
C ARG A 376 18.41 -2.32 -23.23
N ILE A 377 17.57 -1.56 -22.53
CA ILE A 377 17.13 -0.22 -22.98
C ILE A 377 18.31 0.76 -22.93
N GLY A 378 19.05 0.77 -21.82
CA GLY A 378 20.28 1.55 -21.64
C GLY A 378 21.32 1.24 -22.71
N TRP A 379 21.51 -0.04 -23.03
CA TRP A 379 22.32 -0.46 -24.18
C TRP A 379 21.80 0.12 -25.51
N GLY A 380 20.49 0.10 -25.74
CA GLY A 380 19.89 0.68 -26.95
C GLY A 380 20.17 2.18 -27.10
N HIS A 381 20.13 2.93 -26.00
CA HIS A 381 20.50 4.35 -25.99
C HIS A 381 22.00 4.57 -26.17
N LEU A 382 22.82 3.82 -25.45
CA LEU A 382 24.28 3.84 -25.58
C LEU A 382 24.70 3.58 -27.03
N ARG A 383 24.16 2.53 -27.63
CA ARG A 383 24.42 2.19 -29.03
C ARG A 383 24.07 3.32 -29.99
N ARG A 384 22.93 4.00 -29.78
CA ARG A 384 22.53 5.14 -30.61
C ARG A 384 23.53 6.29 -30.54
N VAL A 385 23.95 6.66 -29.33
CA VAL A 385 24.97 7.70 -29.10
C VAL A 385 26.30 7.31 -29.75
N LEU A 386 26.70 6.05 -29.62
CA LEU A 386 27.91 5.52 -30.26
C LEU A 386 27.82 5.60 -31.79
N GLU A 387 26.70 5.21 -32.39
CA GLU A 387 26.49 5.29 -33.84
C GLU A 387 26.50 6.74 -34.34
N GLU A 388 25.91 7.68 -33.60
CA GLU A 388 25.98 9.12 -33.88
C GLU A 388 27.43 9.63 -33.81
N TRP A 389 28.20 9.21 -32.80
CA TRP A 389 29.59 9.63 -32.65
C TRP A 389 30.53 9.04 -33.70
N ILE A 390 30.25 7.81 -34.16
CA ILE A 390 30.99 7.14 -35.23
C ILE A 390 30.72 7.81 -36.57
N ALA A 391 29.47 8.23 -36.82
CA ALA A 391 29.06 8.89 -38.07
C ALA A 391 29.53 10.35 -38.18
N ASP A 392 30.08 10.93 -37.12
CA ASP A 392 30.59 12.30 -37.11
C ASP A 392 31.97 12.41 -37.78
N GLU A 393 31.97 12.55 -39.10
CA GLU A 393 33.19 12.64 -39.93
C GLU A 393 34.10 13.80 -39.53
N ALA A 394 33.55 14.91 -39.02
CA ALA A 394 34.33 16.08 -38.63
C ALA A 394 35.17 15.81 -37.37
N ALA A 395 34.61 15.09 -36.40
CA ALA A 395 35.31 14.68 -35.20
C ALA A 395 36.34 13.57 -35.45
N GLN A 396 36.05 12.66 -36.40
CA GLN A 396 37.00 11.65 -36.82
C GLN A 396 38.21 12.28 -37.54
N ALA A 397 37.98 13.30 -38.37
CA ALA A 397 39.04 14.01 -39.08
C ALA A 397 39.93 14.87 -38.15
N SER A 398 39.37 15.39 -37.04
CA SER A 398 40.13 16.17 -36.04
C SER A 398 40.93 15.29 -35.07
N GLY A 399 40.67 13.97 -35.03
CA GLY A 399 41.27 13.06 -34.05
C GLY A 399 40.79 13.31 -32.62
N GLU A 400 39.64 13.97 -32.45
CA GLU A 400 39.07 14.29 -31.16
C GLU A 400 38.70 13.01 -30.39
N LYS A 401 39.23 12.86 -29.18
CA LYS A 401 38.92 11.73 -28.31
C LYS A 401 37.60 12.01 -27.60
N ARG A 402 36.61 11.15 -27.80
CA ARG A 402 35.30 11.25 -27.13
C ARG A 402 35.21 10.28 -25.97
N VAL A 403 34.76 10.77 -24.82
CA VAL A 403 34.72 10.02 -23.56
C VAL A 403 33.30 10.02 -23.00
N LEU A 404 32.75 8.83 -22.82
CA LEU A 404 31.43 8.63 -22.23
C LEU A 404 31.55 7.97 -20.85
N CYS A 405 30.85 8.51 -19.87
CA CYS A 405 30.69 7.88 -18.55
C CYS A 405 29.37 7.10 -18.50
N LEU A 406 29.44 5.84 -18.08
CA LEU A 406 28.30 4.95 -17.89
C LEU A 406 28.26 4.46 -16.44
N PRO A 407 27.77 5.28 -15.51
CA PRO A 407 27.52 4.82 -14.15
C PRO A 407 26.20 4.05 -14.12
N TRP A 408 26.27 2.78 -13.75
CA TRP A 408 25.13 1.85 -13.85
C TRP A 408 25.06 0.94 -12.63
N THR A 409 23.89 0.42 -12.27
CA THR A 409 23.83 -0.48 -11.11
C THR A 409 24.73 -1.71 -11.28
N LEU A 410 25.45 -2.01 -10.19
CA LEU A 410 26.46 -3.06 -10.10
C LEU A 410 25.97 -4.42 -10.64
N ASN A 411 24.71 -4.79 -10.36
CA ASN A 411 24.17 -6.09 -10.74
C ASN A 411 24.00 -6.28 -12.26
N GLN A 412 23.90 -5.18 -13.03
CA GLN A 412 23.62 -5.22 -14.46
C GLN A 412 24.70 -4.62 -15.35
N ILE A 413 25.68 -3.93 -14.79
CA ILE A 413 26.71 -3.25 -15.58
C ILE A 413 27.48 -4.22 -16.47
N VAL A 414 27.75 -5.43 -15.98
CA VAL A 414 28.45 -6.48 -16.73
C VAL A 414 27.72 -6.87 -18.01
N ASN A 415 26.38 -6.77 -18.05
CA ASN A 415 25.61 -7.02 -19.27
C ASN A 415 25.83 -5.92 -20.31
N ILE A 416 26.06 -4.67 -19.89
CA ILE A 416 26.39 -3.56 -20.78
C ILE A 416 27.85 -3.67 -21.23
N GLU A 417 28.78 -3.99 -20.33
CA GLU A 417 30.18 -4.26 -20.66
C GLU A 417 30.31 -5.40 -21.68
N ALA A 418 29.59 -6.51 -21.48
CA ALA A 418 29.55 -7.62 -22.44
C ALA A 418 29.00 -7.18 -23.81
N SER A 419 28.01 -6.28 -23.83
CA SER A 419 27.45 -5.73 -25.06
C SER A 419 28.46 -4.82 -25.78
N LEU A 420 29.24 -4.03 -25.03
CA LEU A 420 30.34 -3.22 -25.55
C LEU A 420 31.44 -4.10 -26.16
N VAL A 421 31.87 -5.16 -25.48
CA VAL A 421 32.84 -6.13 -26.04
C VAL A 421 32.33 -6.73 -27.34
N LYS A 422 31.06 -7.15 -27.37
CA LYS A 422 30.43 -7.69 -28.59
C LYS A 422 30.37 -6.66 -29.72
N TYR A 423 30.29 -5.37 -29.40
CA TYR A 423 30.28 -4.27 -30.36
C TYR A 423 31.68 -3.92 -30.87
N GLY A 424 32.74 -4.49 -30.30
CA GLY A 424 34.13 -4.28 -30.72
C GLY A 424 34.98 -3.44 -29.77
N PHE A 425 34.47 -3.10 -28.58
CA PHE A 425 35.28 -2.43 -27.56
C PHE A 425 36.24 -3.40 -26.88
N GLU A 426 37.42 -2.89 -26.55
CA GLU A 426 38.45 -3.62 -25.81
C GLU A 426 38.63 -3.01 -24.41
N VAL A 427 38.83 -3.85 -23.41
CA VAL A 427 39.17 -3.38 -22.06
C VAL A 427 40.62 -2.92 -22.05
N ARG A 428 40.84 -1.63 -21.84
CA ARG A 428 42.18 -1.04 -21.80
C ARG A 428 42.76 -1.03 -20.39
N ASN A 429 42.00 -0.49 -19.44
CA ASN A 429 42.43 -0.33 -18.06
C ASN A 429 41.29 -0.64 -17.08
N VAL A 430 41.65 -1.05 -15.87
CA VAL A 430 40.72 -1.27 -14.77
C VAL A 430 41.17 -0.44 -13.57
N TYR A 431 40.29 0.45 -13.11
CA TYR A 431 40.54 1.35 -11.99
C TYR A 431 39.70 0.90 -10.79
N ARG A 432 40.34 0.76 -9.62
CA ARG A 432 39.65 0.37 -8.39
C ARG A 432 39.12 1.60 -7.66
N LEU A 433 37.82 1.65 -7.45
CA LEU A 433 37.16 2.66 -6.63
C LEU A 433 36.75 2.02 -5.30
N HIS A 434 37.33 2.51 -4.20
CA HIS A 434 36.93 2.08 -2.86
C HIS A 434 35.44 2.39 -2.62
N TRP A 435 34.68 1.37 -2.22
CA TRP A 435 33.26 1.51 -1.97
C TRP A 435 32.95 1.71 -0.48
N GLN A 436 33.22 0.69 0.35
CA GLN A 436 33.04 0.75 1.81
C GLN A 436 33.75 -0.41 2.52
N ARG A 437 33.92 -0.28 3.85
CA ARG A 437 34.34 -1.39 4.74
C ARG A 437 33.24 -2.45 4.83
N GLU A 438 33.61 -3.72 4.96
CA GLU A 438 32.68 -4.87 5.00
C GLU A 438 31.62 -4.74 6.10
N ASP A 439 32.05 -4.24 7.26
CA ASP A 439 31.23 -4.12 8.46
C ASP A 439 30.63 -2.71 8.66
N HIS A 440 30.84 -1.79 7.71
CA HIS A 440 30.48 -0.37 7.84
C HIS A 440 29.04 -0.14 8.32
N ILE A 441 28.07 -0.76 7.63
CA ILE A 441 26.64 -0.58 7.92
C ILE A 441 26.29 -1.11 9.32
N GLY A 442 26.82 -2.29 9.68
CA GLY A 442 26.59 -2.90 10.98
C GLY A 442 27.21 -2.10 12.12
N GLU A 443 28.44 -1.62 11.95
CA GLU A 443 29.14 -0.82 12.96
C GLU A 443 28.40 0.48 13.22
N HIS A 444 27.99 1.17 12.14
CA HIS A 444 27.22 2.40 12.26
C HIS A 444 25.86 2.16 12.92
N PHE A 445 25.16 1.07 12.57
CA PHE A 445 23.90 0.70 13.21
C PHE A 445 24.08 0.48 14.72
N CYS A 446 25.07 -0.32 15.11
CA CYS A 446 25.32 -0.62 16.52
C CYS A 446 25.77 0.62 17.30
N SER A 447 26.59 1.48 16.68
CA SER A 447 27.02 2.75 17.25
C SER A 447 25.82 3.69 17.48
N TYR A 448 24.98 3.86 16.45
CA TYR A 448 23.80 4.73 16.51
C TYR A 448 22.83 4.34 17.64
N PHE A 449 22.62 3.04 17.87
CA PHE A 449 21.77 2.53 18.95
C PHE A 449 22.51 2.21 20.26
N SER A 450 23.79 2.56 20.37
CA SER A 450 24.62 2.28 21.56
C SER A 450 24.58 0.81 22.01
N ILE A 451 24.62 -0.11 21.04
CA ILE A 451 24.61 -1.55 21.28
C ILE A 451 26.04 -1.99 21.57
N HIS A 452 26.35 -2.23 22.84
CA HIS A 452 27.64 -2.76 23.28
C HIS A 452 27.71 -4.29 23.14
N GLU A 453 28.92 -4.85 23.24
CA GLU A 453 29.18 -6.30 23.10
C GLU A 453 28.31 -7.18 23.99
#